data_AF-A0A5R8ZZ57-F1
#
_entry.id   AF-A0A5R8ZZ57-F1
#
_cell.length_a   1.000
_cell.length_b   1.000
_cell.length_c   1.000
_cell.angle_alpha   90.00
_cell.angle_beta   90.00
_cell.angle_gamma   90.00
#
_symmetry.space_group_name_H-M   'P 1'
#
loop_
_entity.id
_entity.type
_entity.pdbx_description
1 polymer ?
#
loop_
_entity_poly.entity_id
_entity_poly.type
_entity_poly.pdbx_seq_one_letter_code
_entity_poly.pdbx_strand_id
1 'polypeptide(L)'
;MTNWSRTATTASGSGYLGPGLDALDYSQPLELLCVAPREMIGTSPLFSLPAAEQRRPDVAPWGWALIGSNWRDTPVQMAGDAAELEAVPGASAYRVFWLPRLVVFTSGIASEFDEATGLHDWSLAAEEI
;
A
#
# COMPACT_ATOMS: atom_id res chain seq x y z
N MET A 1 -14.79 8.97 22.42
CA MET A 1 -13.57 8.27 22.89
C MET A 1 -12.69 8.08 21.68
N THR A 2 -11.54 8.73 21.65
CA THR A 2 -10.53 8.50 20.60
C THR A 2 -9.60 7.45 21.15
N ASN A 3 -9.60 6.25 20.57
CA ASN A 3 -8.61 5.24 20.93
C ASN A 3 -7.30 5.62 20.24
N TRP A 4 -6.23 5.75 21.01
CA TRP A 4 -4.90 5.86 20.45
C TRP A 4 -4.53 4.53 19.78
N SER A 5 -4.12 4.59 18.51
CA SER A 5 -3.58 3.44 17.78
C SER A 5 -2.39 3.89 16.96
N ARG A 6 -1.27 3.17 17.07
CA ARG A 6 -0.07 3.39 16.26
C ARG A 6 0.12 2.18 15.35
N THR A 7 0.30 2.39 14.05
CA THR A 7 0.49 1.29 13.10
C THR A 7 1.96 0.85 13.15
N ALA A 8 2.20 -0.39 13.56
CA ALA A 8 3.48 -1.06 13.32
C ALA A 8 3.43 -1.77 11.95
N THR A 9 4.48 -1.65 11.15
CA THR A 9 4.60 -2.30 9.85
C THR A 9 5.96 -2.96 9.72
N THR A 10 5.98 -4.13 9.08
CA THR A 10 7.21 -4.82 8.72
C THR A 10 7.30 -4.97 7.20
N ALA A 11 8.50 -4.84 6.66
CA ALA A 11 8.82 -5.18 5.27
C ALA A 11 10.04 -6.10 5.25
N SER A 12 10.12 -7.00 4.28
CA SER A 12 11.27 -7.85 4.07
C SER A 12 11.46 -8.16 2.60
N GLY A 13 12.67 -8.60 2.25
CA GLY A 13 13.00 -9.02 0.91
C GLY A 13 14.25 -9.88 0.88
N SER A 14 14.43 -10.58 -0.23
CA SER A 14 15.58 -11.43 -0.51
C SER A 14 16.04 -11.20 -1.95
N GLY A 15 17.35 -11.17 -2.20
CA GLY A 15 17.86 -10.99 -3.55
C GLY A 15 19.38 -11.00 -3.67
N TYR A 16 19.88 -10.96 -4.91
CA TYR A 16 21.31 -11.03 -5.22
C TYR A 16 22.10 -9.76 -4.89
N LEU A 17 21.39 -8.65 -4.64
CA LEU A 17 22.01 -7.38 -4.32
C LEU A 17 21.71 -7.04 -2.86
N GLY A 18 22.73 -6.57 -2.15
CA GLY A 18 22.56 -6.02 -0.82
C GLY A 18 21.50 -4.89 -0.84
N PRO A 19 20.74 -4.72 0.25
CA PRO A 19 19.70 -3.72 0.32
C PRO A 19 20.29 -2.30 0.23
N GLY A 20 20.02 -1.59 -0.87
CA GLY A 20 20.41 -0.18 -1.03
C GLY A 20 19.76 0.79 -0.02
N LEU A 21 18.92 0.27 0.88
CA LEU A 21 18.26 1.00 1.95
C LEU A 21 19.22 1.38 3.08
N ASP A 22 20.38 0.74 3.23
CA ASP A 22 21.36 1.08 4.28
C ASP A 22 21.86 2.53 4.22
N ALA A 23 21.82 3.15 3.03
CA ALA A 23 22.30 4.51 2.82
C ALA A 23 21.29 5.61 3.19
N LEU A 24 20.09 5.26 3.64
CA LEU A 24 19.06 6.23 4.02
C LEU A 24 19.39 6.91 5.36
N ASP A 25 19.00 8.18 5.50
CA ASP A 25 19.10 8.89 6.79
C ASP A 25 17.94 8.51 7.71
N TYR A 26 18.18 7.53 8.57
CA TYR A 26 17.21 7.04 9.57
C TYR A 26 17.03 7.96 10.78
N SER A 27 17.73 9.10 10.86
CA SER A 27 17.54 10.08 11.94
C SER A 27 16.28 10.93 11.75
N GLN A 28 15.69 10.89 10.56
CA GLN A 28 14.49 11.63 10.18
C GLN A 28 13.31 10.68 9.89
N PRO A 29 12.06 11.16 9.93
CA PRO A 29 10.94 10.44 9.36
C PRO A 29 11.18 10.06 7.90
N LEU A 30 10.84 8.83 7.54
CA LEU A 30 10.94 8.34 6.17
C LEU A 30 9.55 8.05 5.61
N GLU A 31 9.39 8.24 4.29
CA GLU A 31 8.20 7.78 3.57
C GLU A 31 8.36 6.31 3.20
N LEU A 32 7.47 5.46 3.70
CA LEU A 32 7.36 4.06 3.30
C LEU A 32 6.24 3.92 2.25
N LEU A 33 6.65 3.70 1.00
CA LEU A 33 5.74 3.43 -0.12
C LEU A 33 5.40 1.95 -0.18
N CYS A 34 4.30 1.55 0.45
CA CYS A 34 3.91 0.14 0.55
C CYS A 34 3.53 -0.43 -0.82
N VAL A 35 3.73 -1.73 -0.99
CA VAL A 35 3.36 -2.47 -2.22
C VAL A 35 2.13 -3.36 -2.02
N ALA A 36 1.75 -3.64 -0.78
CA ALA A 36 0.53 -4.36 -0.46
C ALA A 36 -0.67 -3.41 -0.61
N PRO A 37 -1.66 -3.73 -1.46
CA PRO A 37 -2.85 -2.91 -1.60
C PRO A 37 -3.73 -2.96 -0.37
N ARG A 38 -4.43 -1.84 -0.11
CA ARG A 38 -5.62 -1.78 0.72
C ARG A 38 -6.84 -1.66 -0.18
N GLU A 39 -7.99 -2.08 0.33
CA GLU A 39 -9.21 -2.13 -0.47
C GLU A 39 -10.47 -1.80 0.34
N MET A 40 -11.48 -1.32 -0.37
CA MET A 40 -12.85 -1.19 0.12
C MET A 40 -13.81 -1.81 -0.89
N ILE A 41 -14.86 -2.46 -0.38
CA ILE A 41 -15.91 -3.09 -1.19
C ILE A 41 -17.27 -2.51 -0.83
N GLY A 42 -18.12 -2.33 -1.84
CA GLY A 42 -19.47 -1.80 -1.66
C GLY A 42 -20.37 -2.15 -2.84
N THR A 43 -21.67 -1.90 -2.70
CA THR A 43 -22.63 -2.04 -3.81
C THR A 43 -22.75 -0.77 -4.66
N SER A 44 -22.33 0.36 -4.11
CA SER A 44 -22.17 1.63 -4.82
C SER A 44 -20.81 1.72 -5.51
N PRO A 45 -20.70 2.36 -6.68
CA PRO A 45 -19.40 2.65 -7.32
C PRO A 45 -18.65 3.84 -6.70
N LEU A 46 -19.19 4.47 -5.65
CA LEU A 46 -18.61 5.64 -4.99
C LEU A 46 -17.95 5.27 -3.67
N PHE A 47 -16.69 5.69 -3.49
CA PHE A 47 -15.91 5.45 -2.28
C PHE A 47 -15.17 6.72 -1.83
N SER A 48 -15.07 6.93 -0.52
CA SER A 48 -14.18 7.95 0.04
C SER A 48 -12.89 7.28 0.49
N LEU A 49 -11.80 7.52 -0.26
CA LEU A 49 -10.48 7.00 0.06
C LEU A 49 -9.82 7.77 1.21
N PRO A 50 -8.76 7.23 1.83
CA PRO A 50 -7.86 8.02 2.65
C PRO A 50 -7.30 9.22 1.88
N ALA A 51 -6.87 10.24 2.61
CA ALA A 51 -6.29 11.45 2.03
C ALA A 51 -5.19 11.12 1.02
N ALA A 52 -5.04 11.93 -0.02
CA ALA A 52 -3.99 11.74 -1.04
C ALA A 52 -2.60 11.54 -0.44
N GLU A 53 -2.32 12.19 0.69
CA GLU A 53 -1.05 12.09 1.38
C GLU A 53 -0.80 10.73 2.05
N GLN A 54 -1.84 9.92 2.26
CA GLN A 54 -1.76 8.58 2.84
C GLN A 54 -1.74 7.49 1.75
N ARG A 55 -1.64 7.90 0.49
CA ARG A 55 -1.61 7.03 -0.70
C ARG A 55 -0.32 7.28 -1.45
N ARG A 56 0.13 6.26 -2.20
CA ARG A 56 1.30 6.40 -3.07
C ARG A 56 1.04 7.45 -4.15
N PRO A 57 1.96 8.41 -4.35
CA PRO A 57 1.81 9.43 -5.38
C PRO A 57 2.10 8.89 -6.79
N ASP A 58 2.80 7.77 -6.89
CA ASP A 58 3.25 7.16 -8.15
C ASP A 58 2.30 6.09 -8.69
N VAL A 59 1.26 5.71 -7.93
CA VAL A 59 0.27 4.69 -8.34
C VAL A 59 -1.13 5.21 -8.07
N ALA A 60 -1.89 5.47 -9.13
CA ALA A 60 -3.29 5.85 -9.04
C ALA A 60 -4.15 4.71 -8.45
N PRO A 61 -5.22 5.02 -7.69
CA PRO A 61 -6.21 4.02 -7.31
C PRO A 61 -6.81 3.31 -8.52
N TRP A 62 -7.14 2.03 -8.35
CA TRP A 62 -7.78 1.21 -9.38
C TRP A 62 -8.98 0.48 -8.81
N GLY A 63 -9.82 -0.11 -9.66
CA GLY A 63 -11.09 -0.65 -9.23
C GLY A 63 -11.61 -1.80 -10.07
N TRP A 64 -12.39 -2.65 -9.42
CA TRP A 64 -13.05 -3.80 -10.04
C TRP A 64 -14.56 -3.74 -9.81
N ALA A 65 -15.33 -4.25 -10.78
CA ALA A 65 -16.76 -4.52 -10.68
C ALA A 65 -17.02 -6.03 -10.72
N LEU A 66 -17.92 -6.52 -9.86
CA LEU A 66 -18.32 -7.92 -9.79
C LEU A 66 -19.52 -8.19 -10.70
N ILE A 67 -19.33 -8.95 -11.78
CA ILE A 67 -20.40 -9.36 -12.70
C ILE A 67 -20.62 -10.86 -12.55
N GLY A 68 -21.79 -11.23 -12.00
CA GLY A 68 -22.04 -12.61 -11.58
C GLY A 68 -21.04 -13.02 -10.50
N SER A 69 -20.08 -13.89 -10.85
CA SER A 69 -19.01 -14.35 -9.96
C SER A 69 -17.61 -13.87 -10.35
N ASN A 70 -17.49 -13.00 -11.36
CA ASN A 70 -16.21 -12.55 -11.90
C ASN A 70 -15.96 -11.08 -11.61
N TRP A 71 -14.79 -10.77 -11.02
CA TRP A 71 -14.29 -9.41 -10.92
C TRP A 71 -13.67 -8.98 -12.25
N ARG A 72 -13.98 -7.75 -12.68
CA ARG A 72 -13.43 -7.15 -13.90
C ARG A 72 -12.98 -5.73 -13.62
N ASP A 73 -11.88 -5.32 -14.25
CA ASP A 73 -11.40 -3.95 -14.18
C ASP A 73 -12.46 -2.95 -14.65
N THR A 74 -12.58 -1.86 -13.90
CA THR A 74 -13.39 -0.70 -14.27
C THR A 74 -12.57 0.57 -13.99
N PRO A 75 -12.59 1.57 -14.89
CA PRO A 75 -11.91 2.83 -14.66
C PRO A 75 -12.32 3.49 -13.34
N VAL A 76 -11.35 4.12 -12.67
CA VAL A 76 -11.58 4.95 -11.47
C VAL A 76 -11.32 6.41 -11.83
N GLN A 77 -12.30 7.27 -11.58
CA GLN A 77 -12.15 8.71 -11.62
C GLN A 77 -12.00 9.25 -10.20
N MET A 78 -11.00 10.12 -9.98
CA MET A 78 -10.75 10.74 -8.69
C MET A 78 -11.19 12.20 -8.68
N ALA A 79 -11.91 12.61 -7.63
CA ALA A 79 -12.24 13.99 -7.33
C ALA A 79 -11.86 14.29 -5.87
N GLY A 80 -10.64 14.79 -5.66
CA GLY A 80 -10.04 14.83 -4.32
C GLY A 80 -9.82 13.42 -3.78
N ASP A 81 -10.46 13.11 -2.65
CA ASP A 81 -10.43 11.76 -2.05
C ASP A 81 -11.65 10.91 -2.40
N ALA A 82 -12.57 11.43 -3.23
CA ALA A 82 -13.67 10.63 -3.77
C ALA A 82 -13.19 9.82 -4.98
N ALA A 83 -13.37 8.50 -4.93
CA ALA A 83 -13.17 7.58 -6.03
C ALA A 83 -14.52 7.16 -6.60
N GLU A 84 -14.71 7.38 -7.90
CA GLU A 84 -15.89 6.96 -8.66
C GLU A 84 -15.47 5.91 -9.69
N LEU A 85 -15.98 4.69 -9.53
CA LEU A 85 -15.80 3.61 -10.48
C LEU A 85 -16.83 3.75 -11.60
N GLU A 86 -16.43 3.53 -12.85
CA GLU A 86 -17.40 3.52 -13.94
C GLU A 86 -18.44 2.41 -13.69
N ALA A 87 -19.72 2.77 -13.75
CA ALA A 87 -20.80 1.84 -13.49
C ALA A 87 -20.88 0.77 -14.58
N VAL A 88 -20.76 -0.49 -14.20
CA VAL A 88 -20.78 -1.63 -15.13
C VAL A 88 -22.15 -2.31 -15.09
N PRO A 89 -22.86 -2.43 -16.23
CA PRO A 89 -24.16 -3.11 -16.27
C PRO A 89 -24.09 -4.54 -15.73
N GLY A 90 -25.03 -4.88 -14.84
CA GLY A 90 -25.09 -6.20 -14.20
C GLY A 90 -24.07 -6.40 -13.07
N ALA A 91 -23.33 -5.36 -12.67
CA ALA A 91 -22.47 -5.43 -11.51
C ALA A 91 -23.29 -5.48 -10.21
N SER A 92 -22.92 -6.40 -9.32
CA SER A 92 -23.54 -6.55 -7.99
C SER A 92 -22.71 -5.92 -6.86
N ALA A 93 -21.42 -5.68 -7.11
CA ALA A 93 -20.51 -5.02 -6.17
C ALA A 93 -19.36 -4.34 -6.92
N TYR A 94 -18.67 -3.47 -6.21
CA TYR A 94 -17.52 -2.70 -6.65
C TYR A 94 -16.44 -2.79 -5.57
N ARG A 95 -15.18 -2.80 -6.00
CA ARG A 95 -14.02 -2.77 -5.10
C ARG A 95 -13.03 -1.73 -5.60
N VAL A 96 -12.61 -0.83 -4.73
CA VAL A 96 -11.53 0.12 -5.01
C VAL A 96 -10.29 -0.27 -4.23
N PHE A 97 -9.14 -0.07 -4.84
CA PHE A 97 -7.83 -0.39 -4.29
C PHE A 97 -6.91 0.82 -4.33
N TRP A 98 -5.98 0.87 -3.38
CA TRP A 98 -4.89 1.83 -3.39
C TRP A 98 -3.65 1.24 -2.71
N LEU A 99 -2.48 1.75 -3.05
CA LEU A 99 -1.26 1.47 -2.29
C LEU A 99 -1.07 2.54 -1.21
N PRO A 100 -0.88 2.16 0.06
CA PRO A 100 -0.70 3.13 1.13
C PRO A 100 0.70 3.74 1.12
N ARG A 101 0.78 4.98 1.61
CA ARG A 101 2.01 5.68 1.96
C ARG A 101 1.98 5.97 3.44
N LEU A 102 3.01 5.54 4.16
CA LEU A 102 3.15 5.76 5.59
C LEU A 102 4.34 6.69 5.83
N VAL A 103 4.24 7.55 6.84
CA VAL A 103 5.39 8.29 7.36
C VAL A 103 5.80 7.60 8.65
N VAL A 104 7.04 7.11 8.70
CA VAL A 104 7.48 6.18 9.74
C VAL A 104 8.81 6.57 10.36
N PHE A 105 9.03 6.11 11.59
CA PHE A 105 10.35 5.95 12.18
C PHE A 105 10.77 4.47 12.16
N THR A 106 12.07 4.24 12.00
CA THR A 106 12.68 2.91 12.03
C THR A 106 14.13 3.01 12.48
N SER A 107 14.66 1.96 13.11
CA SER A 107 16.06 1.86 13.52
C SER A 107 17.01 1.50 12.35
N GLY A 108 16.48 1.36 11.14
CA GLY A 108 17.21 0.85 9.98
C GLY A 108 16.81 -0.59 9.65
N ILE A 109 17.39 -1.10 8.57
CA ILE A 109 17.19 -2.49 8.16
C ILE A 109 18.08 -3.44 8.98
N ALA A 110 17.60 -4.65 9.19
CA ALA A 110 18.44 -5.78 9.56
C ALA A 110 18.72 -6.60 8.29
N SER A 111 19.98 -6.85 7.97
CA SER A 111 20.39 -7.59 6.76
C SER A 111 21.41 -8.68 7.06
N GLU A 112 21.32 -9.78 6.31
CA GLU A 112 22.24 -10.91 6.36
C GLU A 112 22.60 -11.36 4.93
N PHE A 113 23.78 -11.95 4.74
CA PHE A 113 24.15 -12.63 3.51
C PHE A 113 24.22 -14.14 3.77
N ASP A 114 23.37 -14.90 3.09
CA ASP A 114 23.38 -16.35 3.12
C ASP A 114 24.38 -16.88 2.10
N GLU A 115 25.53 -17.36 2.60
CA GLU A 115 26.58 -17.93 1.77
C GLU A 115 26.14 -19.19 0.99
N ALA A 116 25.17 -19.94 1.50
CA ALA A 116 24.73 -21.19 0.86
C ALA A 116 23.87 -20.91 -0.38
N THR A 117 23.07 -19.85 -0.35
CA THR A 117 22.21 -19.45 -1.48
C THR A 117 22.82 -18.33 -2.31
N GLY A 118 23.80 -17.60 -1.78
CA GLY A 118 24.37 -16.40 -2.39
C GLY A 118 23.40 -15.22 -2.40
N LEU A 119 22.45 -15.18 -1.47
CA LEU A 119 21.41 -14.16 -1.39
C LEU A 119 21.61 -13.25 -0.17
N HIS A 120 21.19 -12.01 -0.31
CA HIS A 120 21.00 -11.07 0.79
C HIS A 120 19.55 -11.11 1.24
N ASP A 121 19.34 -11.34 2.53
CA ASP A 121 18.05 -11.20 3.18
C ASP A 121 18.01 -9.92 3.98
N TRP A 122 16.87 -9.23 3.98
CA TRP A 122 16.68 -8.04 4.79
C TRP A 122 15.27 -7.95 5.36
N SER A 123 15.17 -7.26 6.49
CA SER A 123 13.90 -6.90 7.11
C SER A 123 13.96 -5.49 7.70
N LEU A 124 12.79 -4.86 7.79
CA LEU A 124 12.57 -3.55 8.34
C LEU A 124 11.37 -3.63 9.29
N ALA A 125 11.51 -3.09 10.49
CA ALA A 125 10.39 -2.81 11.38
C ALA A 125 10.24 -1.30 11.51
N ALA A 126 9.02 -0.79 11.33
CA ALA A 126 8.75 0.64 11.32
C ALA A 126 7.44 0.97 12.05
N GLU A 127 7.39 2.15 12.65
CA GLU A 127 6.22 2.66 13.36
C GLU A 127 5.73 3.96 12.72
N GLU A 128 4.44 4.02 12.39
CA GLU A 128 3.79 5.22 11.86
C GLU A 128 3.80 6.36 12.89
N ILE A 129 3.91 7.59 12.41
CA ILE A 129 3.90 8.83 13.20
C ILE A 129 2.47 9.36 13.34
#